data_AF-A0A1G8CDV1-F1
#
_entry.id   AF-A0A1G8CDV1-F1
#
_cell.length_a   1.000
_cell.length_b   1.000
_cell.length_c   1.000
_cell.angle_alpha   90.00
_cell.angle_beta   90.00
_cell.angle_gamma   90.00
#
_symmetry.space_group_name_H-M   'P 1'
#
loop_
_entity.id
_entity.type
_entity.pdbx_description
1 polymer ?
#
loop_
_entity_poly.entity_id
_entity_poly.type
_entity_poly.pdbx_seq_one_letter_code
_entity_poly.pdbx_strand_id
1 'polypeptide(L)'
;MRGLPAGVPNPAPIAPPGLAGIADQILGWLKWGVLAGGVAGLLICAAMIIWGRRNRSATAMEGLAGSAWVLGGLALASVAAVLVGAFQV
;
A
#
# COMPACT_ATOMS: atom_id res chain seq x y z
N MET A 1 -35.99 13.14 -16.07
CA MET A 1 -35.03 12.49 -17.01
C MET A 1 -33.75 12.25 -16.21
N ARG A 2 -33.23 11.07 -15.91
CA ARG A 2 -33.48 9.66 -16.26
C ARG A 2 -33.07 8.85 -15.00
N GLY A 3 -33.88 7.88 -14.59
CA GLY A 3 -33.49 6.94 -13.54
C GLY A 3 -32.34 6.07 -14.04
N LEU A 4 -31.33 5.85 -13.19
CA LEU A 4 -30.38 4.76 -13.39
C LEU A 4 -31.18 3.45 -13.32
N PRO A 5 -31.06 2.55 -14.30
CA PRO A 5 -31.76 1.28 -14.26
C PRO A 5 -31.29 0.49 -13.04
N ALA A 6 -32.16 0.43 -12.03
CA ALA A 6 -32.04 -0.48 -10.90
C ALA A 6 -32.20 -1.90 -11.43
N GLY A 7 -31.08 -2.58 -11.68
CA GLY A 7 -31.11 -3.95 -12.20
C GLY A 7 -29.97 -4.29 -13.13
N VAL A 8 -28.75 -3.83 -12.84
CA VAL A 8 -27.58 -4.61 -13.25
C VAL A 8 -27.27 -5.52 -12.06
N PRO A 9 -27.65 -6.80 -12.08
CA PRO A 9 -27.04 -7.77 -11.20
C PRO A 9 -25.53 -7.64 -11.41
N ASN A 10 -24.82 -7.14 -10.40
CA ASN A 10 -23.37 -7.19 -10.37
C ASN A 10 -23.04 -8.52 -9.68
N PRO A 11 -22.85 -9.62 -10.43
CA PRO A 11 -22.43 -10.87 -9.81
C PRO A 11 -21.12 -10.61 -9.06
N ALA A 12 -20.99 -11.19 -7.86
CA ALA A 12 -19.74 -11.14 -7.12
C ALA A 12 -18.58 -11.53 -8.06
N PRO A 13 -17.43 -10.83 -8.03
CA PRO A 13 -16.29 -11.12 -8.91
C PRO A 13 -15.90 -12.59 -8.85
N ILE A 14 -16.43 -13.40 -9.78
CA ILE A 14 -16.15 -14.83 -9.84
C ILE A 14 -14.89 -14.98 -10.68
N ALA A 15 -13.77 -15.19 -10.00
CA ALA A 15 -12.51 -15.42 -10.67
C ALA A 15 -12.66 -16.67 -11.56
N PRO A 16 -12.43 -16.57 -12.88
CA PRO A 16 -12.51 -17.73 -13.75
C PRO A 16 -11.54 -18.81 -13.24
N PRO A 17 -12.01 -20.05 -12.99
CA PRO A 17 -11.21 -21.11 -12.40
C PRO A 17 -9.96 -21.34 -13.26
N GLY A 18 -8.79 -21.12 -12.67
CA GLY A 18 -7.48 -21.07 -13.33
C GLY A 18 -6.73 -19.75 -13.11
N LEU A 19 -7.43 -18.61 -13.07
CA LEU A 19 -6.81 -17.31 -12.83
C LEU A 19 -6.67 -16.98 -11.34
N ALA A 20 -7.49 -17.59 -10.48
CA ALA A 20 -7.48 -17.38 -9.04
C ALA A 20 -6.11 -17.67 -8.41
N GLY A 21 -5.46 -18.78 -8.77
CA GLY A 21 -4.13 -19.12 -8.24
C GLY A 21 -3.03 -18.15 -8.67
N ILE A 22 -3.07 -17.66 -9.91
CA ILE A 22 -2.11 -16.65 -10.40
C ILE A 22 -2.37 -15.30 -9.72
N ALA A 23 -3.64 -14.91 -9.57
CA ALA A 23 -4.02 -13.69 -8.88
C ALA A 23 -3.59 -13.72 -7.40
N ASP A 24 -3.82 -14.83 -6.69
CA ASP A 24 -3.37 -15.02 -5.31
C ASP A 24 -1.85 -14.95 -5.18
N GLN A 25 -1.13 -15.51 -6.15
CA GLN A 25 0.34 -15.47 -6.15
C GLN A 25 0.85 -14.05 -6.38
N ILE A 26 0.28 -13.31 -7.34
CA ILE A 26 0.60 -11.89 -7.59
C ILE A 26 0.25 -11.03 -6.37
N LEU A 27 -0.91 -11.24 -5.75
CA LEU A 27 -1.28 -10.56 -4.51
C LEU A 27 -0.31 -10.90 -3.38
N GLY A 28 0.16 -12.14 -3.28
CA GLY A 28 1.16 -12.56 -2.32
C GLY A 28 2.49 -11.81 -2.47
N TRP A 29 3.00 -11.73 -3.71
CA TRP A 29 4.19 -10.94 -4.03
C TRP A 29 4.01 -9.46 -3.73
N LEU A 30 2.85 -8.89 -4.04
CA LEU A 30 2.55 -7.49 -3.79
C LEU A 30 2.50 -7.18 -2.29
N LYS A 31 1.80 -8.02 -1.49
CA LYS A 31 1.72 -7.87 -0.03
C LYS A 31 3.11 -7.96 0.61
N TRP A 32 3.90 -8.95 0.20
CA TRP A 32 5.27 -9.08 0.68
C TRP A 32 6.14 -7.88 0.26
N GLY A 33 6.01 -7.42 -0.99
CA GLY A 33 6.73 -6.26 -1.51
C GLY A 33 6.42 -4.96 -0.76
N VAL A 34 5.15 -4.73 -0.40
CA VAL A 34 4.75 -3.56 0.40
C VAL A 34 5.31 -3.64 1.83
N LEU A 35 5.27 -4.82 2.46
CA LEU A 35 5.84 -5.01 3.79
C LEU A 35 7.37 -4.83 3.79
N ALA A 36 8.06 -5.49 2.87
CA ALA A 36 9.52 -5.39 2.73
C ALA A 36 9.95 -3.96 2.36
N GLY A 37 9.24 -3.31 1.44
CA GLY A 37 9.48 -1.93 1.03
C GLY A 37 9.23 -0.91 2.15
N GLY A 38 8.17 -1.10 2.93
CA GLY A 38 7.88 -0.26 4.10
C GLY A 38 8.97 -0.36 5.17
N VAL A 39 9.42 -1.58 5.48
CA VAL A 39 10.52 -1.81 6.44
C VAL A 39 11.82 -1.20 5.92
N ALA A 40 12.17 -1.42 4.64
CA ALA A 40 13.37 -0.83 4.04
C ALA A 40 13.33 0.70 4.06
N GLY A 41 12.19 1.31 3.70
CA GLY A 41 12.00 2.77 3.73
C GLY A 41 12.15 3.38 5.12
N LEU A 42 11.60 2.73 6.15
CA LEU A 42 11.76 3.15 7.54
C LEU A 42 13.22 3.04 8.00
N LEU A 43 13.92 1.97 7.62
CA LEU A 43 15.33 1.78 7.96
C LEU A 43 16.23 2.82 7.29
N ILE A 44 15.95 3.22 6.05
CA ILE A 44 16.70 4.26 5.34
C ILE A 44 16.46 5.64 5.98
N CYS A 45 15.21 5.97 6.34
CA CYS A 45 14.91 7.19 7.09
C CYS A 45 15.63 7.21 8.45
N ALA A 46 15.59 6.10 9.18
CA ALA A 46 16.29 5.96 10.45
C ALA A 46 17.80 6.15 10.27
N ALA A 47 18.40 5.56 9.23
CA ALA A 47 19.82 5.71 8.93
C ALA A 47 20.21 7.18 8.68
N MET A 48 19.38 7.94 7.93
CA MET A 48 19.60 9.38 7.72
C MET A 48 19.56 10.19 9.03
N ILE A 49 18.63 9.88 9.93
CA ILE A 49 18.53 10.57 11.23
C ILE A 49 19.72 10.23 12.14
N ILE A 50 20.15 8.96 12.15
CA ILE A 50 21.28 8.49 12.96
C ILE A 50 22.61 9.11 12.48
N TRP A 51 22.84 9.17 11.17
CA TRP A 51 24.06 9.77 10.60
C TRP A 51 24.05 11.30 10.53
N GLY A 52 22.87 11.95 10.55
CA GLY A 52 22.75 13.40 10.48
C GLY A 52 23.36 14.16 11.67
N ARG A 53 23.61 13.48 12.81
CA ARG A 53 24.05 14.12 14.06
C ARG A 53 25.48 14.66 14.04
N ARG A 54 26.31 14.30 13.04
CA ARG A 54 27.75 14.62 13.05
C ARG A 54 28.26 15.66 12.05
N ASN A 55 27.51 16.14 11.04
CA ASN A 55 28.06 17.25 10.23
C ASN A 55 27.12 18.12 9.36
N ARG A 56 25.82 17.83 9.13
CA ARG A 56 24.90 18.75 8.41
C ARG A 56 23.44 18.49 8.76
N SER A 57 22.78 19.44 9.43
CA SER A 57 21.38 19.36 9.88
C SER A 57 20.35 19.16 8.76
N ALA A 58 20.71 19.46 7.51
CA ALA A 58 19.84 19.33 6.35
C ALA A 58 19.47 17.85 6.06
N THR A 59 20.37 16.90 6.27
CA THR A 59 20.10 15.49 5.95
C THR A 59 19.16 14.80 6.95
N ALA A 60 19.11 15.29 8.19
CA ALA A 60 18.18 14.78 9.20
C ALA A 60 16.73 15.25 8.98
N MET A 61 16.54 16.48 8.48
CA MET A 61 15.22 17.00 8.15
C MET A 61 14.62 16.32 6.92
N GLU A 62 15.43 16.05 5.90
CA GLU A 62 15.02 15.26 4.73
C GLU A 62 14.62 13.83 5.14
N GLY A 63 15.35 13.22 6.07
CA GLY A 63 14.99 11.91 6.64
C GLY A 63 13.68 11.94 7.44
N LEU A 64 13.39 13.01 8.18
CA LEU A 64 12.13 13.17 8.90
C LEU A 64 10.95 13.35 7.94
N ALA A 65 11.10 14.20 6.91
CA ALA A 65 10.09 14.39 5.87
C ALA A 65 9.84 13.10 5.07
N GLY A 66 10.91 12.36 4.75
CA GLY A 66 10.82 11.04 4.12
C GLY A 66 10.04 10.03 4.97
N SER A 67 10.21 10.04 6.29
CA SER A 67 9.53 9.09 7.18
C SER A 67 8.00 9.30 7.18
N ALA A 68 7.56 10.56 7.07
CA ALA A 68 6.14 10.89 6.93
C ALA A 68 5.55 10.34 5.61
N TRP A 69 6.33 10.36 4.53
CA TRP A 69 5.90 9.81 3.24
C TRP A 69 5.81 8.27 3.26
N VAL A 70 6.77 7.60 3.92
CA VAL A 70 6.72 6.14 4.11
C VAL A 70 5.52 5.75 4.97
N LEU A 71 5.26 6.48 6.05
CA LEU A 71 4.09 6.24 6.91
C LEU A 71 2.77 6.50 6.16
N GLY A 72 2.71 7.55 5.33
CA GLY A 72 1.55 7.81 4.47
C GLY A 72 1.29 6.68 3.47
N GLY A 73 2.35 6.16 2.84
CA GLY A 73 2.25 5.00 1.94
C GLY A 73 1.80 3.72 2.66
N LEU A 74 2.31 3.47 3.87
CA LEU A 74 1.92 2.29 4.66
C LEU A 74 0.48 2.40 5.19
N ALA A 75 0.03 3.61 5.55
CA ALA A 75 -1.36 3.88 5.93
C ALA A 75 -2.33 3.71 4.74
N LEU A 76 -1.94 4.13 3.55
CA LEU A 76 -2.76 3.87 2.36
C LEU A 76 -2.85 2.37 2.05
N ALA A 77 -1.72 1.65 2.16
CA ALA A 77 -1.68 0.21 1.98
C ALA A 77 -2.54 -0.54 3.00
N SER A 78 -2.62 -0.08 4.25
CA SER A 78 -3.46 -0.72 5.27
C SER A 78 -4.96 -0.53 5.00
N VAL A 79 -5.36 0.64 4.49
CA VAL A 79 -6.76 0.94 4.12
C VAL A 79 -7.17 0.21 2.83
N ALA A 80 -6.22 -0.08 1.93
CA ALA A 80 -6.50 -0.77 0.67
C ALA A 80 -7.19 -2.14 0.87
N ALA A 81 -6.80 -2.91 1.89
CA ALA A 81 -7.43 -4.20 2.18
C ALA A 81 -8.91 -4.06 2.61
N VAL A 82 -9.22 -3.00 3.37
CA VAL A 82 -10.59 -2.70 3.81
C VAL A 82 -11.46 -2.23 2.63
N LEU A 83 -10.90 -1.37 1.77
CA LEU A 83 -11.58 -0.91 0.56
C LEU A 83 -11.89 -2.06 -0.40
N VAL A 84 -10.91 -2.91 -0.72
CA VAL A 84 -11.12 -4.06 -1.61
C VAL A 84 -12.16 -5.01 -1.02
N GLY A 85 -12.12 -5.28 0.29
CA GLY A 85 -13.13 -6.09 0.97
C GLY A 85 -14.55 -5.50 0.90
N ALA A 86 -14.70 -4.17 0.88
CA ALA A 86 -15.99 -3.52 0.72
C ALA A 86 -16.59 -3.69 -0.69
N PHE A 87 -15.76 -3.89 -1.71
CA PHE A 87 -16.21 -4.18 -3.09
C PHE A 87 -16.44 -5.68 -3.37
N GLN A 88 -16.12 -6.55 -2.40
CA GLN A 88 -16.35 -8.00 -2.49
C GLN A 88 -17.69 -8.45 -1.87
N VAL A 89 -18.47 -7.51 -1.29
CA VAL A 89 -19.85 -7.69 -0.79
C VAL A 89 -20.86 -7.37 -1.88
#